data_AF-A0A3N5UPZ0-F1
#
_entry.id   AF-A0A3N5UPZ0-F1
#
_cell.length_a   1.000
_cell.length_b   1.000
_cell.length_c   1.000
_cell.angle_alpha   90.00
_cell.angle_beta   90.00
_cell.angle_gamma   90.00
#
_symmetry.space_group_name_H-M   'P 1'
#
loop_
_entity.id
_entity.type
_entity.pdbx_description
1 polymer ?
#
loop_
_entity_poly.entity_id
_entity_poly.type
_entity_poly.pdbx_seq_one_letter_code
_entity_poly.pdbx_strand_id
1 'polypeptide(L)'
;MNVADQPIDTDQTEKAQLRHTVDGRITLLLLLAGVLLMVDSALLLNRFLAAGEEGVEKCQRLEKRGDNHLLVEVACQSDIDPDNSQVRENLYTPFSFQPIPINRADQELLMTVRGIGPRLAENIVRYREENGPLTSGSDL
;
A
#
# COMPACT_ATOMS: atom_id res chain seq x y z
N MET A 1 73.39 -57.77 33.63
CA MET A 1 73.75 -56.67 32.73
C MET A 1 72.94 -56.86 31.45
N ASN A 2 71.75 -56.30 31.29
CA ASN A 2 71.36 -54.89 31.09
C ASN A 2 72.01 -54.18 29.91
N VAL A 3 71.16 -53.38 29.26
CA VAL A 3 71.40 -52.26 28.34
C VAL A 3 71.32 -52.63 26.85
N ALA A 4 70.55 -51.97 26.01
CA ALA A 4 69.34 -51.16 26.16
C ALA A 4 68.78 -51.04 24.73
N ASP A 5 67.47 -51.05 24.65
CA ASP A 5 66.69 -51.00 23.43
C ASP A 5 66.41 -49.53 23.06
N GLN A 6 66.29 -49.29 21.74
CA GLN A 6 65.70 -48.11 21.07
C GLN A 6 66.50 -46.78 21.07
N PRO A 7 66.27 -45.83 20.12
CA PRO A 7 65.19 -45.78 19.12
C PRO A 7 65.63 -45.55 17.67
N ILE A 8 64.77 -46.02 16.77
CA ILE A 8 64.76 -45.72 15.34
C ILE A 8 64.22 -44.30 15.18
N ASP A 9 64.97 -43.47 14.45
CA ASP A 9 64.65 -42.07 14.13
C ASP A 9 63.38 -41.99 13.26
N THR A 10 62.25 -41.72 13.91
CA THR A 10 60.92 -41.52 13.28
C THR A 10 60.56 -40.04 13.15
N ASP A 11 61.52 -39.12 13.00
CA ASP A 11 61.21 -37.69 12.87
C ASP A 11 60.99 -37.24 11.40
N GLN A 12 61.47 -38.01 10.41
CA GLN A 12 61.37 -37.58 9.00
C GLN A 12 60.10 -38.05 8.26
N THR A 13 59.22 -38.81 8.90
CA THR A 13 57.99 -39.32 8.27
C THR A 13 56.76 -38.44 8.47
N GLU A 14 56.83 -37.38 9.28
CA GLU A 14 55.63 -36.60 9.64
C GLU A 14 55.38 -35.38 8.74
N LYS A 15 56.40 -34.85 8.05
CA LYS A 15 56.27 -33.59 7.28
C LYS A 15 55.93 -33.74 5.79
N ALA A 16 55.80 -34.98 5.28
CA ALA A 16 55.47 -35.22 3.88
C ALA A 16 54.02 -35.67 3.63
N GLN A 17 53.17 -35.75 4.68
CA GLN A 17 51.83 -36.33 4.58
C GLN A 17 50.66 -35.33 4.62
N LEU A 18 50.91 -34.02 4.58
CA LEU A 18 49.84 -33.04 4.33
C LEU A 18 49.78 -32.60 2.87
N ARG A 19 50.12 -33.48 1.93
CA ARG A 19 49.78 -33.26 0.53
C ARG A 19 48.32 -33.68 0.37
N HIS A 20 47.45 -32.70 0.53
CA HIS A 20 46.01 -32.84 0.34
C HIS A 20 45.77 -33.42 -1.07
N THR A 21 45.61 -34.74 -1.17
CA THR A 21 45.13 -35.40 -2.37
C THR A 21 43.64 -35.09 -2.42
N VAL A 22 43.30 -33.89 -2.91
CA VAL A 22 41.92 -33.61 -3.28
C VAL A 22 41.64 -34.53 -4.47
N ASP A 23 40.95 -35.65 -4.20
CA ASP A 23 40.52 -36.56 -5.23
C ASP A 23 39.80 -35.75 -6.31
N GLY A 24 40.16 -35.93 -7.58
CA GLY A 24 39.57 -35.17 -8.68
C GLY A 24 38.05 -35.28 -8.73
N ARG A 25 37.48 -36.35 -8.16
CA ARG A 25 36.04 -36.53 -7.94
C ARG A 25 35.48 -35.56 -6.91
N ILE A 26 36.16 -35.37 -5.78
CA ILE A 26 35.78 -34.41 -4.75
C ILE A 26 35.88 -33.00 -5.30
N THR A 27 36.96 -32.67 -6.03
CA THR A 27 37.09 -31.37 -6.69
C THR A 27 35.96 -31.13 -7.70
N LEU A 28 35.63 -32.13 -8.51
CA LEU A 28 34.53 -32.04 -9.47
C LEU A 28 33.18 -31.83 -8.78
N LEU A 29 32.90 -32.57 -7.70
CA LEU A 29 31.66 -32.42 -6.93
C LEU A 29 31.55 -31.04 -6.28
N LEU A 30 32.65 -30.50 -5.75
CA LEU A 30 32.69 -29.16 -5.17
C LEU A 30 32.46 -28.07 -6.23
N LEU A 31 33.04 -28.22 -7.42
CA LEU A 31 32.80 -27.29 -8.54
C LEU A 31 31.34 -27.36 -9.01
N LEU A 32 30.78 -28.56 -9.14
CA LEU A 32 29.38 -28.76 -9.54
C LEU A 32 28.41 -28.17 -8.51
N ALA A 33 28.65 -28.40 -7.22
CA ALA A 33 27.88 -27.81 -6.13
C ALA A 33 27.98 -26.27 -6.15
N GLY A 34 29.19 -25.73 -6.37
CA GLY A 34 29.40 -24.29 -6.50
C GLY A 34 28.61 -23.68 -7.66
N VAL A 35 28.60 -24.33 -8.83
CA VAL A 35 27.82 -23.88 -10.00
C VAL A 35 26.32 -23.94 -9.71
N LEU A 36 25.82 -25.01 -9.08
CA LEU A 36 24.40 -25.13 -8.72
C LEU A 36 23.97 -24.01 -7.76
N LEU A 37 24.76 -23.73 -6.72
CA LEU A 37 24.47 -22.66 -5.77
C LEU A 37 24.50 -21.26 -6.43
N MET A 38 25.37 -21.05 -7.43
CA MET A 38 25.42 -19.80 -8.18
C MET A 38 24.21 -19.62 -9.11
N VAL A 39 23.73 -20.71 -9.73
CA VAL A 39 22.50 -20.68 -10.55
C VAL A 39 21.27 -20.43 -9.67
N ASP A 40 21.17 -21.08 -8.52
CA ASP A 40 20.06 -20.90 -7.58
C ASP A 40 20.00 -19.48 -7.03
N SER A 41 21.15 -18.90 -6.65
CA SER A 41 21.22 -17.50 -6.18
C SER A 41 20.92 -16.49 -7.29
N ALA A 42 21.34 -16.74 -8.53
CA ALA A 42 20.97 -15.90 -9.68
C ALA A 42 19.46 -15.99 -9.99
N LEU A 43 18.85 -17.18 -9.88
CA LEU A 43 17.41 -17.37 -10.07
C LEU A 43 16.60 -16.68 -8.96
N LEU A 44 17.06 -16.76 -7.71
CA LEU A 44 16.47 -16.06 -6.57
C LEU A 44 16.58 -14.54 -6.73
N LEU A 45 17.74 -14.01 -7.15
CA LEU A 45 17.92 -12.58 -7.37
C LEU A 45 17.04 -12.07 -8.52
N ASN A 46 16.93 -12.83 -9.61
CA ASN A 46 16.05 -12.48 -10.73
C ASN A 46 14.57 -12.49 -10.32
N ARG A 47 14.15 -13.44 -9.47
CA ARG A 47 12.78 -13.45 -8.90
C ARG A 47 12.53 -12.28 -7.96
N PHE A 48 13.52 -11.87 -7.16
CA PHE A 48 13.38 -10.75 -6.24
C PHE A 48 13.33 -9.40 -6.96
N LEU A 49 14.14 -9.21 -8.01
CA LEU A 49 14.06 -8.02 -8.86
C LEU A 49 12.77 -7.99 -9.71
N ALA A 50 12.23 -9.17 -10.08
CA ALA A 50 10.92 -9.29 -10.71
C ALA A 50 9.75 -9.11 -9.73
N ALA A 51 9.99 -9.16 -8.42
CA ALA A 51 9.04 -8.74 -7.38
C ALA A 51 9.12 -7.22 -7.14
N GLY A 52 9.36 -6.47 -8.21
CA GLY A 52 9.31 -5.02 -8.24
C GLY A 52 7.86 -4.55 -8.33
N GLU A 53 7.50 -3.74 -7.34
CA GLU A 53 6.26 -2.97 -7.23
C GLU A 53 4.98 -3.83 -7.16
N GLU A 54 4.58 -4.15 -5.92
CA GLU A 54 3.15 -4.07 -5.59
C GLU A 54 2.68 -2.64 -5.88
N GLY A 55 2.36 -2.40 -7.15
CA GLY A 55 1.63 -1.23 -7.56
C GLY A 55 0.33 -1.28 -6.76
N VAL A 56 0.16 -0.34 -5.83
CA VAL A 56 -1.14 -0.05 -5.26
C VAL A 56 -2.03 0.33 -6.44
N GLU A 57 -2.72 -0.66 -6.99
CA GLU A 57 -3.66 -0.48 -8.08
C GLU A 57 -4.68 0.54 -7.56
N LYS A 58 -4.81 1.67 -8.26
CA LYS A 58 -5.72 2.73 -7.82
C LYS A 58 -7.14 2.16 -7.84
N CYS A 59 -7.59 1.70 -6.69
CA CYS A 59 -8.86 1.01 -6.49
C CYS A 59 -10.09 1.87 -6.76
N GLN A 60 -9.91 3.15 -7.05
CA GLN A 60 -10.99 4.12 -7.14
C GLN A 60 -10.90 4.88 -8.45
N ARG A 61 -11.96 4.76 -9.26
CA ARG A 61 -12.15 5.52 -10.48
C ARG A 61 -13.27 6.53 -10.24
N LEU A 62 -13.01 7.80 -10.53
CA LEU A 62 -14.04 8.84 -10.49
C LEU A 62 -14.74 8.89 -11.85
N GLU A 63 -16.05 8.67 -11.86
CA GLU A 63 -16.90 8.83 -13.05
C GLU A 63 -17.90 9.97 -12.82
N LYS A 64 -17.99 10.91 -13.75
CA LYS A 64 -18.99 11.97 -13.72
C LYS A 64 -20.30 11.43 -14.30
N ARG A 65 -21.36 11.32 -13.49
CA ARG A 65 -22.69 10.90 -13.95
C ARG A 65 -23.67 12.07 -13.87
N GLY A 66 -23.92 12.73 -15.01
CA GLY A 66 -24.75 13.93 -15.09
C GLY A 66 -24.05 15.19 -14.59
N ASP A 67 -24.81 16.24 -14.26
CA ASP A 67 -24.25 17.56 -14.01
C ASP A 67 -23.60 17.71 -12.62
N ASN A 68 -24.16 17.04 -11.60
CA ASN A 68 -23.79 17.27 -10.19
C ASN A 68 -23.37 16.01 -9.41
N HIS A 69 -23.25 14.85 -10.06
CA HIS A 69 -22.84 13.63 -9.36
C HIS A 69 -21.50 13.14 -9.85
N LEU A 70 -20.55 12.98 -8.92
CA LEU A 70 -19.33 12.21 -9.12
C LEU A 70 -19.51 10.88 -8.39
N LEU A 71 -19.47 9.79 -9.16
CA LEU A 71 -19.46 8.44 -8.64
C LEU A 71 -18.02 8.00 -8.42
N VAL A 72 -17.76 7.41 -7.26
CA VAL A 72 -16.51 6.72 -6.99
C VAL A 72 -16.76 5.24 -7.25
N GLU A 73 -16.33 4.75 -8.41
CA GLU A 73 -16.37 3.33 -8.72
C GLU A 73 -15.16 2.67 -8.06
N VAL A 74 -15.42 1.84 -7.06
CA VAL A 74 -14.38 1.07 -6.38
C VAL A 74 -14.26 -0.28 -7.08
N ALA A 75 -13.25 -0.43 -7.94
CA ALA A 75 -13.05 -1.63 -8.75
C ALA A 75 -12.25 -2.73 -8.03
N CYS A 76 -11.76 -2.48 -6.82
CA CYS A 76 -11.13 -3.49 -6.00
C CYS A 76 -12.20 -4.30 -5.26
N GLN A 77 -12.15 -5.61 -5.44
CA GLN A 77 -12.92 -6.59 -4.67
C GLN A 77 -12.59 -6.39 -3.19
N SER A 78 -13.40 -5.59 -2.53
CA SER A 78 -13.52 -5.64 -1.09
C SER A 78 -14.42 -6.83 -0.81
N ASP A 79 -13.97 -7.71 0.09
CA ASP A 79 -14.76 -8.79 0.67
C ASP A 79 -15.93 -8.19 1.50
N ILE A 80 -16.84 -7.48 0.83
CA ILE A 80 -18.06 -6.95 1.44
C ILE A 80 -19.04 -8.10 1.50
N ASP A 81 -19.16 -8.64 2.70
CA ASP A 81 -20.15 -9.63 3.08
C ASP A 81 -21.56 -9.13 2.68
N PRO A 82 -22.27 -9.83 1.76
CA PRO A 82 -23.53 -9.36 1.21
C PRO A 82 -24.70 -9.35 2.21
N ASP A 83 -24.52 -9.89 3.42
CA ASP A 83 -25.59 -10.00 4.43
C ASP A 83 -25.67 -8.80 5.41
N ASN A 84 -24.75 -7.84 5.35
CA ASN A 84 -24.90 -6.62 6.14
C ASN A 84 -25.93 -5.66 5.51
N SER A 85 -27.19 -6.06 5.61
CA SER A 85 -28.40 -5.38 5.17
C SER A 85 -28.63 -4.00 5.83
N GLN A 86 -27.71 -3.53 6.67
CA GLN A 86 -27.75 -2.22 7.35
C GLN A 86 -26.71 -1.23 6.84
N VAL A 87 -25.99 -1.52 5.75
CA VAL A 87 -25.31 -0.46 4.97
C VAL A 87 -26.37 0.30 4.18
N ARG A 88 -27.27 0.98 4.89
CA ARG A 88 -28.18 1.98 4.34
C ARG A 88 -27.33 3.05 3.71
N GLU A 89 -27.19 3.02 2.38
CA GLU A 89 -27.04 4.13 1.44
C GLU A 89 -26.26 5.40 1.86
N ASN A 90 -25.34 5.30 2.82
CA ASN A 90 -24.24 6.24 2.96
C ASN A 90 -23.18 5.81 1.96
N LEU A 91 -23.57 5.84 0.68
CA LEU A 91 -22.64 6.09 -0.40
C LEU A 91 -22.13 7.49 -0.12
N TYR A 92 -21.07 7.58 0.70
CA TYR A 92 -20.27 8.77 0.89
C TYR A 92 -19.67 9.10 -0.47
N THR A 93 -20.47 9.67 -1.38
CA THR A 93 -19.93 10.51 -2.42
C THR A 93 -19.31 11.67 -1.66
N PRO A 94 -17.98 11.83 -1.64
CA PRO A 94 -17.33 12.88 -0.86
C PRO A 94 -17.76 14.30 -1.32
N PHE A 95 -18.54 14.38 -2.40
CA PHE A 95 -19.03 15.60 -3.03
C PHE A 95 -20.56 15.60 -3.23
N SER A 96 -21.36 15.09 -2.28
CA SER A 96 -22.81 15.28 -2.33
C SER A 96 -23.16 16.75 -2.08
N PHE A 97 -23.46 17.51 -3.14
CA PHE A 97 -24.02 18.86 -3.04
C PHE A 97 -25.50 18.75 -2.64
N GLN A 98 -25.76 18.46 -1.37
CA GLN A 98 -27.11 18.45 -0.84
C GLN A 98 -27.66 19.89 -0.76
N PRO A 99 -28.94 20.10 -1.08
CA PRO A 99 -29.59 21.39 -0.90
C PRO A 99 -29.49 21.87 0.55
N ILE A 100 -29.06 23.11 0.75
CA ILE A 100 -28.96 23.73 2.07
C ILE A 100 -30.29 24.42 2.42
N PRO A 101 -30.86 24.18 3.62
CA PRO A 101 -32.14 24.77 4.00
C PRO A 101 -31.99 26.28 4.28
N ILE A 102 -32.26 27.13 3.30
CA ILE A 102 -32.03 28.60 3.36
C ILE A 102 -32.69 29.29 4.57
N ASN A 103 -33.88 28.84 4.97
CA ASN A 103 -34.65 29.42 6.08
C ASN A 103 -34.21 28.92 7.47
N ARG A 104 -33.29 27.95 7.56
CA ARG A 104 -32.84 27.35 8.83
C ARG A 104 -31.33 27.26 8.99
N ALA A 105 -30.57 27.32 7.89
CA ALA A 105 -29.13 27.28 7.90
C ALA A 105 -28.54 28.48 8.65
N ASP A 106 -27.47 28.29 9.39
CA ASP A 106 -26.69 29.37 9.98
C ASP A 106 -25.77 30.03 8.92
N GLN A 107 -25.09 31.10 9.33
CA GLN A 107 -24.22 31.86 8.43
C GLN A 107 -23.08 30.99 7.87
N GLU A 108 -22.46 30.16 8.70
CA GLU A 108 -21.35 29.29 8.30
C GLU A 108 -21.80 28.25 7.27
N LEU A 109 -22.95 27.60 7.49
CA LEU A 109 -23.51 26.62 6.56
C LEU A 109 -23.92 27.28 5.24
N LEU A 110 -24.50 28.49 5.27
CA LEU A 110 -24.81 29.23 4.05
C LEU A 110 -23.55 29.57 3.22
N MET A 111 -22.44 29.87 3.88
CA MET A 111 -21.16 30.16 3.21
C MET A 111 -20.54 28.94 2.51
N THR A 112 -21.02 27.73 2.79
CA THR A 112 -20.60 26.53 2.04
C THR A 112 -21.21 26.48 0.62
N VAL A 113 -22.25 27.27 0.35
CA VAL A 113 -22.84 27.40 -0.98
C VAL A 113 -21.93 28.25 -1.87
N ARG A 114 -21.59 27.72 -3.05
CA ARG A 114 -20.80 28.46 -4.04
C ARG A 114 -21.46 29.80 -4.37
N GLY A 115 -20.71 30.89 -4.20
CA GLY A 115 -21.17 32.25 -4.49
C GLY A 115 -21.79 32.98 -3.29
N ILE A 116 -22.00 32.30 -2.16
CA ILE A 116 -22.46 32.94 -0.92
C ILE A 116 -21.24 33.24 -0.04
N GLY A 117 -20.83 34.51 -0.01
CA GLY A 117 -19.79 35.00 0.89
C GLY A 117 -20.34 35.46 2.25
N PRO A 118 -19.46 35.85 3.20
CA PRO A 118 -19.84 36.23 4.56
C PRO A 118 -20.94 37.31 4.60
N ARG A 119 -20.81 38.33 3.75
CA ARG A 119 -21.75 39.46 3.66
C ARG A 119 -23.13 39.05 3.15
N LEU A 120 -23.19 38.15 2.17
CA LEU A 120 -24.46 37.66 1.65
C LEU A 120 -25.14 36.72 2.65
N ALA A 121 -24.38 35.84 3.30
CA ALA A 121 -24.90 34.97 4.35
C ALA A 121 -25.47 35.78 5.53
N GLU A 122 -24.76 36.82 5.98
CA GLU A 122 -25.25 37.75 7.00
C GLU A 122 -26.55 38.45 6.56
N ASN A 123 -26.60 38.94 5.32
CA ASN A 123 -27.81 39.57 4.78
C ASN A 123 -29.02 38.62 4.77
N ILE A 124 -28.82 37.35 4.39
CA ILE A 124 -29.90 36.34 4.37
C ILE A 124 -30.43 36.11 5.80
N VAL A 125 -29.53 35.95 6.78
CA VAL A 125 -29.92 35.74 8.19
C VAL A 125 -30.66 36.97 8.74
N ARG A 126 -30.12 38.17 8.54
CA ARG A 126 -30.76 39.41 8.96
C ARG A 126 -32.13 39.60 8.29
N TYR A 127 -32.23 39.35 6.99
CA TYR A 127 -33.48 39.49 6.25
C TYR A 127 -34.58 38.61 6.85
N ARG A 128 -34.29 37.33 7.13
CA ARG A 128 -35.30 36.43 7.69
C ARG A 128 -35.69 36.71 9.15
N GLU A 129 -34.79 37.33 9.90
CA GLU A 129 -35.06 37.80 11.27
C GLU A 129 -35.97 39.03 11.27
N GLU A 130 -35.80 39.95 10.31
CA GLU A 130 -36.56 41.19 10.22
C GLU A 130 -37.89 41.05 9.46
N ASN A 131 -37.93 40.22 8.41
CA ASN A 131 -39.05 40.14 7.46
C ASN A 131 -39.77 38.79 7.47
N GLY A 132 -39.22 37.78 8.17
CA GLY A 132 -39.71 36.41 8.13
C GLY A 132 -39.08 35.55 7.03
N PRO A 133 -39.48 34.28 6.89
CA PRO A 133 -38.82 33.32 6.00
C PRO A 133 -38.87 33.73 4.52
N LEU A 134 -37.81 33.42 3.77
CA LEU A 134 -37.77 33.61 2.32
C LEU A 134 -38.73 32.61 1.66
N THR A 135 -39.52 33.12 0.72
CA THR A 135 -40.58 32.35 0.03
C THR A 135 -40.26 32.13 -1.44
N SER A 136 -39.47 33.02 -2.04
CA SER A 136 -39.14 32.98 -3.47
C SER A 136 -37.71 33.45 -3.74
N GLY A 137 -37.20 33.14 -4.93
CA GLY A 137 -35.87 33.61 -5.35
C GLY A 137 -35.76 35.13 -5.53
N SER A 138 -36.90 35.84 -5.62
CA SER A 138 -36.93 37.31 -5.69
C SER A 138 -36.59 37.99 -4.37
N ASP A 139 -36.55 37.22 -3.27
CA ASP A 139 -36.24 37.70 -1.92
C ASP A 139 -34.70 37.78 -1.68
N LEU A 140 -33.90 37.33 -2.66
CA LEU A 140 -32.42 37.26 -2.63
C LEU A 140 -31.77 38.29 -3.56
#